data_AF-A0A1F4ZSE8-F1
#
_entry.id   AF-A0A1F4ZSE8-F1
#
_cell.length_a   1.000
_cell.length_b   1.000
_cell.length_c   1.000
_cell.angle_alpha   90.00
_cell.angle_beta   90.00
_cell.angle_gamma   90.00
#
_symmetry.space_group_name_H-M   'P 1'
#
loop_
_entity.id
_entity.type
_entity.pdbx_description
1 polymer ?
#
loop_
_entity_poly.entity_id
_entity_poly.type
_entity_poly.pdbx_seq_one_letter_code
_entity_poly.pdbx_strand_id
1 'polypeptide(L)'
;MTIREKLEEVERTTFSPKATLSAASKGRVRSESPHPFRTAFQRDRDRIIHTKSFRRLKHKTQVFLAPFGDHYRTRLTHTLEVSQIARTIAKALRLNEDLTEAIALGHDLGHTPFGHAGEDTLASLLPEGFSHYEQSLRVVEKLEYEGKGLNLTAEVRDGIARHSKGRGDILEPEPSDMAKTLEGQIVRVSDVIAYVNHDIDDATRAGVIRDEDIPPALVKSLGKWPAIRIDRLVEDVIRSSLGIELERIAMSEETMAALVGLREFLFKKVYSSPYAKAEVEKAKKILTDLYRFVLTQPDSYVKPYPKGDSLERRAADFIAGMTDRYALSLFETLFFPSSWS
;
A
#
# COMPACT_ATOMS: atom_id res chain seq x y z
N MET A 1 32.37 -18.51 5.98
CA MET A 1 31.31 -17.86 5.18
C MET A 1 29.96 -18.39 5.63
N THR A 2 29.12 -17.53 6.19
CA THR A 2 27.76 -17.85 6.65
C THR A 2 26.80 -18.09 5.47
N ILE A 3 25.59 -18.62 5.69
CA ILE A 3 24.60 -18.79 4.61
C ILE A 3 24.19 -17.42 4.07
N ARG A 4 24.00 -16.42 4.94
CA ARG A 4 23.75 -15.03 4.53
C ARG A 4 24.82 -14.52 3.57
N GLU A 5 26.10 -14.67 3.90
CA GLU A 5 27.20 -14.19 3.06
C GLU A 5 27.22 -14.88 1.68
N LYS A 6 26.84 -16.17 1.61
CA LYS A 6 26.70 -16.87 0.33
C LYS A 6 25.56 -16.31 -0.51
N LEU A 7 24.41 -15.98 0.10
CA LEU A 7 23.30 -15.32 -0.59
C LEU A 7 23.72 -13.94 -1.11
N GLU A 8 24.40 -13.15 -0.28
CA GLU A 8 24.93 -11.84 -0.65
C GLU A 8 25.92 -11.93 -1.84
N GLU A 9 26.72 -12.99 -1.92
CA GLU A 9 27.62 -13.23 -3.07
C GLU A 9 26.85 -13.62 -4.35
N VAL A 10 25.77 -14.40 -4.22
CA VAL A 10 24.88 -14.67 -5.35
C VAL A 10 24.24 -13.38 -5.87
N GLU A 11 23.79 -12.49 -5.00
CA GLU A 11 23.27 -11.18 -5.41
C GLU A 11 24.32 -10.40 -6.23
N ARG A 12 25.58 -10.33 -5.75
CA ARG A 12 26.68 -9.61 -6.41
C ARG A 12 26.99 -10.13 -7.81
N THR A 13 26.88 -11.43 -8.02
CA THR A 13 27.31 -12.09 -9.26
C THR A 13 26.20 -12.26 -10.28
N THR A 14 24.93 -12.23 -9.84
CA THR A 14 23.78 -12.55 -10.72
C THR A 14 22.88 -11.37 -11.02
N PHE A 15 22.81 -10.37 -10.14
CA PHE A 15 21.92 -9.23 -10.33
C PHE A 15 22.42 -8.26 -11.40
N SER A 16 21.52 -7.40 -11.87
CA SER A 16 21.90 -6.21 -12.65
C SER A 16 22.86 -5.34 -11.83
N PRO A 17 23.85 -4.67 -12.45
CA PRO A 17 24.68 -3.66 -11.76
C PRO A 17 23.87 -2.51 -11.14
N LYS A 18 22.63 -2.31 -11.61
CA LYS A 18 21.69 -1.30 -11.10
C LYS A 18 20.86 -1.79 -9.91
N ALA A 19 20.94 -3.08 -9.55
CA ALA A 19 20.17 -3.66 -8.46
C ALA A 19 20.72 -3.22 -7.10
N THR A 20 19.80 -3.10 -6.13
CA THR A 20 20.19 -2.80 -4.75
C THR A 20 20.65 -4.07 -4.05
N LEU A 21 21.93 -4.16 -3.71
CA LEU A 21 22.50 -5.32 -3.00
C LEU A 21 22.22 -5.23 -1.51
N SER A 22 21.79 -6.33 -0.89
CA SER A 22 21.53 -6.38 0.55
C SER A 22 22.80 -6.16 1.38
N ALA A 23 23.94 -6.63 0.88
CA ALA A 23 25.25 -6.40 1.48
C ALA A 23 25.77 -4.97 1.35
N ALA A 24 25.15 -4.13 0.51
CA ALA A 24 25.45 -2.71 0.35
C ALA A 24 24.36 -1.81 0.95
N SER A 25 23.43 -2.37 1.74
CA SER A 25 22.40 -1.60 2.41
C SER A 25 23.01 -0.50 3.29
N LYS A 26 22.36 0.67 3.30
CA LYS A 26 22.62 1.79 4.21
C LYS A 26 22.29 1.45 5.66
N GLY A 27 21.74 0.26 5.90
CA GLY A 27 21.54 -0.31 7.22
C GLY A 27 20.27 0.19 7.90
N ARG A 28 20.26 0.02 9.22
CA ARG A 28 19.12 0.26 10.11
C ARG A 28 19.43 1.42 11.03
N VAL A 29 18.39 2.12 11.52
CA VAL A 29 18.58 3.23 12.48
C VAL A 29 19.23 2.73 13.77
N ARG A 30 18.76 1.61 14.29
CA ARG A 30 19.39 0.93 15.43
C ARG A 30 20.27 -0.19 14.91
N SER A 31 21.54 -0.17 15.30
CA SER A 31 22.48 -1.22 14.90
C SER A 31 22.05 -2.58 15.47
N GLU A 32 22.16 -3.61 14.64
CA GLU A 32 21.85 -4.98 15.00
C GLU A 32 22.86 -5.92 14.32
N SER A 33 23.23 -7.01 14.98
CA SER A 33 24.10 -8.01 14.37
C SER A 33 23.46 -8.62 13.12
N PRO A 34 24.25 -8.84 12.04
CA PRO A 34 23.77 -9.57 10.87
C PRO A 34 23.29 -10.97 11.24
N HIS A 35 22.29 -11.47 10.51
CA HIS A 35 21.75 -12.81 10.76
C HIS A 35 22.63 -13.85 10.06
N PRO A 36 22.85 -15.05 10.62
CA PRO A 36 23.69 -16.06 9.98
C PRO A 36 23.09 -16.64 8.68
N PHE A 37 21.77 -16.55 8.52
CA PHE A 37 21.05 -17.22 7.42
C PHE A 37 20.34 -16.29 6.42
N ARG A 38 19.96 -15.09 6.84
CA ARG A 38 19.02 -14.23 6.09
C ARG A 38 19.68 -12.91 5.75
N THR A 39 19.48 -12.43 4.54
CA THR A 39 19.93 -11.11 4.09
C THR A 39 19.17 -10.00 4.82
N ALA A 40 19.65 -8.75 4.70
CA ALA A 40 19.02 -7.62 5.37
C ALA A 40 17.56 -7.43 4.96
N PHE A 41 17.23 -7.62 3.67
CA PHE A 41 15.88 -7.43 3.13
C PHE A 41 14.95 -8.61 3.42
N GLN A 42 15.45 -9.85 3.45
CA GLN A 42 14.68 -11.01 3.94
C GLN A 42 14.20 -10.81 5.37
N ARG A 43 15.06 -10.27 6.24
CA ARG A 43 14.68 -9.95 7.62
C ARG A 43 13.59 -8.89 7.68
N ASP A 44 13.59 -7.92 6.78
CA ASP A 44 12.59 -6.85 6.75
C ASP A 44 11.23 -7.38 6.32
N ARG A 45 11.20 -8.17 5.23
CA ARG A 45 10.00 -8.88 4.79
C ARG A 45 9.40 -9.69 5.94
N ASP A 46 10.23 -10.50 6.61
CA ASP A 46 9.76 -11.37 7.67
C ASP A 46 9.22 -10.57 8.87
N ARG A 47 9.84 -9.43 9.21
CA ARG A 47 9.33 -8.53 10.26
C ARG A 47 7.96 -7.98 9.91
N ILE A 48 7.76 -7.52 8.68
CA ILE A 48 6.51 -6.91 8.21
C ILE A 48 5.36 -7.91 8.29
N ILE A 49 5.54 -9.13 7.77
CA ILE A 49 4.50 -10.18 7.72
C ILE A 49 3.96 -10.52 9.11
N HIS A 50 4.81 -10.50 10.14
CA HIS A 50 4.41 -10.92 11.50
C HIS A 50 3.77 -9.81 12.34
N THR A 51 3.63 -8.60 11.79
CA THR A 51 3.03 -7.47 12.51
C THR A 51 1.54 -7.65 12.78
N LYS A 52 1.01 -6.90 13.76
CA LYS A 52 -0.45 -6.81 13.94
C LYS A 52 -1.07 -6.01 12.80
N SER A 53 -0.39 -4.97 12.32
CA SER A 53 -0.85 -4.12 11.22
C SER A 53 -1.03 -4.91 9.92
N PHE A 54 -0.06 -5.76 9.54
CA PHE A 54 -0.20 -6.62 8.36
C PHE A 54 -1.39 -7.60 8.48
N ARG A 55 -1.57 -8.23 9.66
CA ARG A 55 -2.73 -9.10 9.92
C ARG A 55 -4.07 -8.37 9.81
N ARG A 56 -4.12 -7.09 10.18
CA ARG A 56 -5.34 -6.26 10.10
C ARG A 56 -5.75 -5.95 8.66
N LEU A 57 -4.83 -6.01 7.69
CA LEU A 57 -5.16 -5.82 6.27
C LEU A 57 -6.23 -6.79 5.77
N LYS A 58 -6.33 -7.99 6.37
CA LYS A 58 -7.40 -8.97 6.10
C LYS A 58 -8.80 -8.42 6.37
N HIS A 59 -8.92 -7.43 7.26
CA HIS A 59 -10.19 -6.90 7.75
C HIS A 59 -10.36 -5.41 7.44
N LYS A 60 -9.64 -4.93 6.41
CA LYS A 60 -9.78 -3.60 5.83
C LYS A 60 -10.21 -3.73 4.37
N THR A 61 -11.26 -3.02 3.98
CA THR A 61 -11.75 -2.93 2.62
C THR A 61 -10.75 -2.21 1.73
N GLN A 62 -10.63 -2.67 0.48
CA GLN A 62 -9.83 -2.01 -0.54
C GLN A 62 -10.57 -0.76 -1.06
N VAL A 63 -11.66 -0.93 -1.81
CA VAL A 63 -12.42 0.15 -2.45
C VAL A 63 -13.88 0.25 -2.03
N PHE A 64 -14.61 -0.87 -1.99
CA PHE A 64 -16.02 -0.84 -1.62
C PHE A 64 -16.16 -0.81 -0.10
N LEU A 65 -16.93 0.16 0.41
CA LEU A 65 -17.32 0.23 1.80
C LEU A 65 -18.36 -0.87 2.05
N ALA A 66 -17.95 -1.93 2.74
CA ALA A 66 -18.78 -3.06 3.12
C ALA A 66 -19.47 -3.82 1.97
N PRO A 67 -18.72 -4.41 1.02
CA PRO A 67 -19.31 -5.33 0.07
C PRO A 67 -19.53 -6.66 0.78
N PHE A 68 -20.76 -6.92 1.21
CA PHE A 68 -21.14 -8.22 1.77
C PHE A 68 -21.05 -9.28 0.65
N GLY A 69 -19.99 -10.08 0.68
CA GLY A 69 -19.76 -11.19 -0.24
C GLY A 69 -18.34 -11.75 -0.10
N ASP A 70 -18.17 -13.06 -0.29
CA ASP A 70 -16.92 -13.78 0.00
C ASP A 70 -15.74 -13.45 -0.96
N HIS A 71 -16.01 -12.71 -2.04
CA HIS A 71 -15.08 -12.54 -3.17
C HIS A 71 -14.54 -11.12 -3.37
N TYR A 72 -14.88 -10.17 -2.50
CA TYR A 72 -14.36 -8.81 -2.61
C TYR A 72 -12.94 -8.69 -2.04
N ARG A 73 -12.10 -7.87 -2.67
CA ARG A 73 -10.71 -7.71 -2.23
C ARG A 73 -10.66 -6.98 -0.88
N THR A 74 -9.79 -7.51 -0.03
CA THR A 74 -9.29 -6.84 1.16
C THR A 74 -7.95 -6.18 0.84
N ARG A 75 -7.46 -5.29 1.71
CA ARG A 75 -6.10 -4.76 1.55
C ARG A 75 -5.03 -5.84 1.57
N LEU A 76 -5.28 -6.96 2.26
CA LEU A 76 -4.34 -8.08 2.26
C LEU A 76 -4.25 -8.73 0.88
N THR A 77 -5.38 -8.98 0.22
CA THR A 77 -5.36 -9.57 -1.14
C THR A 77 -4.76 -8.60 -2.16
N HIS A 78 -5.05 -7.30 -2.06
CA HIS A 78 -4.35 -6.26 -2.84
C HIS A 78 -2.84 -6.34 -2.64
N THR A 79 -2.39 -6.30 -1.39
CA THR A 79 -0.96 -6.33 -1.04
C THR A 79 -0.25 -7.58 -1.60
N LEU A 80 -0.93 -8.73 -1.63
CA LEU A 80 -0.41 -9.96 -2.21
C LEU A 80 -0.32 -9.89 -3.74
N GLU A 81 -1.32 -9.30 -4.42
CA GLU A 81 -1.30 -9.07 -5.87
C GLU A 81 -0.17 -8.10 -6.25
N VAL A 82 -0.01 -6.98 -5.53
CA VAL A 82 1.08 -6.02 -5.71
C VAL A 82 2.44 -6.70 -5.55
N SER A 83 2.60 -7.49 -4.48
CA SER A 83 3.85 -8.24 -4.24
C SER A 83 4.17 -9.20 -5.39
N GLN A 84 3.19 -9.93 -5.89
CA GLN A 84 3.38 -10.88 -6.99
C GLN A 84 3.78 -10.18 -8.30
N ILE A 85 3.09 -9.10 -8.67
CA ILE A 85 3.40 -8.30 -9.86
C ILE A 85 4.80 -7.70 -9.73
N ALA A 86 5.10 -7.07 -8.59
CA ALA A 86 6.37 -6.41 -8.34
C ALA A 86 7.55 -7.38 -8.39
N ARG A 87 7.43 -8.56 -7.77
CA ARG A 87 8.46 -9.60 -7.82
C ARG A 87 8.68 -10.14 -9.24
N THR A 88 7.62 -10.25 -10.04
CA THR A 88 7.72 -10.67 -11.43
C THR A 88 8.57 -9.70 -12.25
N ILE A 89 8.28 -8.40 -12.12
CA ILE A 89 9.05 -7.33 -12.78
C ILE A 89 10.50 -7.33 -12.26
N ALA A 90 10.71 -7.33 -10.94
CA ALA A 90 12.05 -7.28 -10.35
C ALA A 90 12.91 -8.47 -10.79
N LYS A 91 12.35 -9.68 -10.81
CA LYS A 91 13.06 -10.88 -11.23
C LYS A 91 13.43 -10.85 -12.71
N ALA A 92 12.51 -10.40 -13.58
CA ALA A 92 12.78 -10.25 -15.01
C ALA A 92 13.91 -9.24 -15.30
N LEU A 93 14.00 -8.18 -14.50
CA LEU A 93 15.03 -7.14 -14.60
C LEU A 93 16.32 -7.47 -13.84
N ARG A 94 16.40 -8.66 -13.21
CA ARG A 94 17.50 -9.07 -12.30
C ARG A 94 17.77 -8.07 -11.17
N LEU A 95 16.71 -7.47 -10.62
CA LEU A 95 16.75 -6.59 -9.45
C LEU A 95 16.47 -7.37 -8.16
N ASN A 96 16.58 -6.73 -7.00
CA ASN A 96 16.45 -7.42 -5.72
C ASN A 96 14.99 -7.76 -5.38
N GLU A 97 14.64 -9.03 -5.52
CA GLU A 97 13.30 -9.56 -5.26
C GLU A 97 12.89 -9.42 -3.79
N ASP A 98 13.78 -9.71 -2.84
CA ASP A 98 13.49 -9.62 -1.40
C ASP A 98 13.26 -8.17 -0.95
N LEU A 99 14.00 -7.20 -1.51
CA LEU A 99 13.76 -5.77 -1.27
C LEU A 99 12.39 -5.35 -1.82
N THR A 100 12.11 -5.72 -3.07
CA THR A 100 10.85 -5.39 -3.75
C THR A 100 9.66 -5.97 -2.98
N GLU A 101 9.74 -7.23 -2.56
CA GLU A 101 8.72 -7.90 -1.77
C GLU A 101 8.54 -7.24 -0.40
N ALA A 102 9.62 -6.91 0.31
CA ALA A 102 9.52 -6.23 1.61
C ALA A 102 8.82 -4.86 1.50
N ILE A 103 9.12 -4.07 0.47
CA ILE A 103 8.45 -2.79 0.21
C ILE A 103 6.97 -3.04 -0.11
N ALA A 104 6.66 -3.96 -1.02
CA ALA A 104 5.29 -4.28 -1.41
C ALA A 104 4.45 -4.76 -0.23
N LEU A 105 4.98 -5.59 0.67
CA LEU A 105 4.21 -6.03 1.85
C LEU A 105 4.03 -4.92 2.90
N GLY A 106 4.88 -3.89 2.87
CA GLY A 106 4.87 -2.78 3.82
C GLY A 106 4.11 -1.54 3.36
N HIS A 107 3.81 -1.40 2.07
CA HIS A 107 3.30 -0.14 1.50
C HIS A 107 1.95 0.29 2.09
N ASP A 108 1.11 -0.69 2.42
CA ASP A 108 -0.31 -0.50 2.74
C ASP A 108 -0.65 -0.59 4.24
N LEU A 109 0.36 -0.75 5.10
CA LEU A 109 0.18 -0.98 6.54
C LEU A 109 -0.57 0.14 7.28
N GLY A 110 -0.47 1.37 6.78
CA GLY A 110 -1.00 2.59 7.39
C GLY A 110 -2.41 2.97 6.94
N HIS A 111 -3.02 2.21 6.02
CA HIS A 111 -4.36 2.54 5.58
C HIS A 111 -5.37 2.51 6.72
N THR A 112 -6.25 3.49 6.72
CA THR A 112 -7.36 3.63 7.67
C THR A 112 -8.45 2.58 7.43
N PRO A 113 -9.35 2.35 8.42
CA PRO A 113 -10.63 1.74 8.12
C PRO A 113 -11.35 2.53 7.03
N PHE A 114 -12.15 1.85 6.21
CA PHE A 114 -12.95 2.48 5.15
C PHE A 114 -12.13 3.13 4.02
N GLY A 115 -10.86 2.74 3.86
CA GLY A 115 -10.02 3.17 2.73
C GLY A 115 -9.88 4.69 2.61
N HIS A 116 -10.02 5.23 1.39
CA HIS A 116 -9.84 6.68 1.14
C HIS A 116 -10.78 7.56 1.97
N ALA A 117 -11.99 7.10 2.29
CA ALA A 117 -12.90 7.86 3.14
C ALA A 117 -12.29 8.13 4.53
N GLY A 118 -11.61 7.13 5.10
CA GLY A 118 -10.95 7.29 6.39
C GLY A 118 -9.69 8.13 6.33
N GLU A 119 -8.93 8.03 5.23
CA GLU A 119 -7.77 8.89 4.96
C GLU A 119 -8.19 10.37 4.88
N ASP A 120 -9.18 10.69 4.03
CA ASP A 120 -9.73 12.05 3.89
C ASP A 120 -10.27 12.59 5.22
N THR A 121 -10.94 11.72 6.01
CA THR A 121 -11.47 12.11 7.32
C THR A 121 -10.34 12.52 8.26
N LEU A 122 -9.33 11.67 8.45
CA LEU A 122 -8.21 11.99 9.34
C LEU A 122 -7.40 13.17 8.83
N ALA A 123 -7.25 13.32 7.51
CA ALA A 123 -6.56 14.47 6.92
C ALA A 123 -7.27 15.79 7.24
N SER A 124 -8.60 15.80 7.30
CA SER A 124 -9.38 16.97 7.69
C SER A 124 -9.37 17.25 9.21
N LEU A 125 -9.12 16.23 10.03
CA LEU A 125 -9.14 16.33 11.49
C LEU A 125 -7.78 16.68 12.09
N LEU A 126 -6.69 16.41 11.37
CA LEU A 126 -5.32 16.72 11.79
C LEU A 126 -4.82 18.00 11.10
N PRO A 127 -4.31 18.99 11.87
CA PRO A 127 -3.76 20.24 11.30
C PRO A 127 -2.67 20.02 10.25
N GLU A 128 -1.85 19.00 10.44
CA GLU A 128 -0.75 18.65 9.56
C GLU A 128 -1.15 17.66 8.44
N GLY A 129 -2.42 17.27 8.38
CA GLY A 129 -2.94 16.29 7.43
C GLY A 129 -2.62 14.83 7.79
N PHE A 130 -3.04 13.94 6.89
CA PHE A 130 -2.88 12.50 7.02
C PHE A 130 -2.79 11.87 5.63
N SER A 131 -1.83 10.96 5.46
CA SER A 131 -1.74 10.11 4.27
C SER A 131 -1.40 8.67 4.68
N HIS A 132 -1.93 7.69 3.95
CA HIS A 132 -1.72 6.28 4.28
C HIS A 132 -0.25 5.88 4.16
N TYR A 133 0.51 6.41 3.19
CA TYR A 133 1.91 6.04 2.98
C TYR A 133 2.82 6.58 4.10
N GLU A 134 2.58 7.80 4.60
CA GLU A 134 3.24 8.33 5.79
C GLU A 134 2.86 7.51 7.02
N GLN A 135 1.60 7.12 7.13
CA GLN A 135 1.15 6.26 8.20
C GLN A 135 1.78 4.87 8.13
N SER A 136 1.99 4.29 6.93
CA SER A 136 2.68 3.01 6.75
C SER A 136 4.13 3.10 7.23
N LEU A 137 4.83 4.18 6.89
CA LEU A 137 6.17 4.45 7.41
C LEU A 137 6.14 4.60 8.94
N ARG A 138 5.17 5.34 9.47
CA ARG A 138 4.99 5.52 10.91
C ARG A 138 4.70 4.21 11.64
N VAL A 139 3.93 3.30 11.05
CA VAL A 139 3.68 1.95 11.59
C VAL A 139 5.00 1.20 11.79
N VAL A 140 5.85 1.19 10.76
CA VAL A 140 7.11 0.42 10.78
C VAL A 140 8.21 1.11 11.58
N GLU A 141 8.16 2.43 11.78
CA GLU A 141 9.17 3.17 12.53
C GLU A 141 8.81 3.38 14.00
N LYS A 142 7.53 3.61 14.30
CA LYS A 142 7.10 4.21 15.57
C LYS A 142 5.94 3.51 16.27
N LEU A 143 5.12 2.69 15.61
CA LEU A 143 3.89 2.15 16.25
C LEU A 143 4.01 0.68 16.66
N GLU A 144 4.52 -0.16 15.77
CA GLU A 144 4.69 -1.59 16.06
C GLU A 144 5.67 -1.83 17.22
N TYR A 145 5.55 -2.99 17.87
CA TYR A 145 6.35 -3.36 19.04
C TYR A 145 6.37 -2.29 20.14
N GLU A 146 5.18 -1.80 20.52
CA GLU A 146 5.00 -0.90 21.67
C GLU A 146 5.80 0.40 21.56
N GLY A 147 5.79 1.02 20.38
CA GLY A 147 6.48 2.28 20.16
C GLY A 147 7.90 2.15 19.60
N LYS A 148 8.42 0.93 19.46
CA LYS A 148 9.81 0.69 19.03
C LYS A 148 9.94 0.68 17.50
N GLY A 149 8.89 0.31 16.77
CA GLY A 149 8.95 0.01 15.35
C GLY A 149 9.73 -1.27 15.02
N LEU A 150 9.77 -1.61 13.74
CA LEU A 150 10.39 -2.81 13.19
C LEU A 150 11.89 -2.66 12.91
N ASN A 151 12.43 -1.44 13.01
CA ASN A 151 13.82 -1.11 12.67
C ASN A 151 14.24 -1.59 11.28
N LEU A 152 13.40 -1.36 10.26
CA LEU A 152 13.67 -1.79 8.89
C LEU A 152 14.89 -1.05 8.30
N THR A 153 15.46 -1.63 7.25
CA THR A 153 16.52 -1.00 6.45
C THR A 153 16.04 0.31 5.84
N ALA A 154 16.98 1.21 5.54
CA ALA A 154 16.66 2.50 4.94
C ALA A 154 15.98 2.35 3.57
N GLU A 155 16.35 1.34 2.79
CA GLU A 155 15.81 1.06 1.45
C GLU A 155 14.33 0.69 1.51
N VAL A 156 13.95 -0.20 2.43
CA VAL A 156 12.54 -0.61 2.59
C VAL A 156 11.68 0.57 3.04
N ARG A 157 12.18 1.38 4.00
CA ARG A 157 11.49 2.59 4.45
C ARG A 157 11.32 3.62 3.35
N ASP A 158 12.36 3.83 2.54
CA ASP A 158 12.35 4.75 1.39
C ASP A 158 11.30 4.33 0.35
N GLY A 159 11.23 3.04 0.04
CA GLY A 159 10.23 2.47 -0.86
C GLY A 159 8.81 2.60 -0.33
N ILE A 160 8.56 2.25 0.94
CA ILE A 160 7.24 2.41 1.58
C ILE A 160 6.79 3.87 1.52
N ALA A 161 7.68 4.82 1.80
CA ALA A 161 7.35 6.24 1.84
C ALA A 161 7.05 6.85 0.45
N ARG A 162 7.54 6.24 -0.64
CA ARG A 162 7.50 6.83 -1.99
C ARG A 162 6.70 6.03 -3.01
N HIS A 163 6.03 4.97 -2.57
CA HIS A 163 5.21 4.16 -3.46
C HIS A 163 4.00 4.93 -4.02
N SER A 164 3.47 5.93 -3.30
CA SER A 164 2.23 6.62 -3.67
C SER A 164 2.39 8.15 -3.82
N LYS A 165 1.84 8.61 -4.95
CA LYS A 165 1.50 9.97 -5.40
C LYS A 165 0.22 10.63 -4.91
N GLY A 166 -0.73 9.81 -4.44
CA GLY A 166 -2.15 10.10 -4.70
C GLY A 166 -2.46 10.15 -6.20
N ARG A 167 -3.09 11.23 -6.70
CA ARG A 167 -3.49 11.38 -8.11
C ARG A 167 -2.38 11.85 -9.07
N GLY A 168 -1.16 12.02 -8.59
CA GLY A 168 -0.03 12.44 -9.44
C GLY A 168 0.38 11.40 -10.50
N ASP A 169 1.39 11.78 -11.28
CA ASP A 169 1.95 10.95 -12.35
C ASP A 169 2.48 9.61 -11.83
N ILE A 170 2.33 8.57 -12.65
CA ILE A 170 2.69 7.20 -12.25
C ILE A 170 4.22 7.05 -12.24
N LEU A 171 4.88 7.42 -13.35
CA LEU A 171 6.33 7.27 -13.56
C LEU A 171 7.08 8.58 -13.87
N GLU A 172 6.36 9.70 -14.00
CA GLU A 172 6.96 11.02 -14.24
C GLU A 172 6.85 12.02 -13.07
N PRO A 173 6.95 11.62 -11.80
CA PRO A 173 6.98 12.62 -10.73
C PRO A 173 8.36 13.28 -10.63
N GLU A 174 8.44 14.38 -9.89
CA GLU A 174 9.72 15.04 -9.57
C GLU A 174 10.70 14.02 -8.97
N PRO A 175 12.01 14.09 -9.28
CA PRO A 175 13.00 13.11 -8.79
C PRO A 175 13.01 12.92 -7.26
N SER A 176 12.58 13.93 -6.48
CA SER A 176 12.43 13.84 -5.01
C SER A 176 11.40 12.81 -4.55
N ASP A 177 10.46 12.47 -5.42
CA ASP A 177 9.25 11.70 -5.13
C ASP A 177 9.38 10.22 -5.44
N MET A 178 10.41 9.85 -6.20
CA MET A 178 10.68 8.47 -6.55
C MET A 178 11.53 7.82 -5.48
N ALA A 179 11.25 6.54 -5.24
CA ALA A 179 12.16 5.71 -4.46
C ALA A 179 13.56 5.77 -5.07
N LYS A 180 14.57 5.80 -4.20
CA LYS A 180 15.98 5.85 -4.61
C LYS A 180 16.42 4.57 -5.31
N THR A 181 15.69 3.48 -5.07
CA THR A 181 15.96 2.16 -5.63
C THR A 181 14.97 1.88 -6.76
N LEU A 182 15.42 1.18 -7.80
CA LEU A 182 14.54 0.71 -8.87
C LEU A 182 13.48 -0.25 -8.31
N GLU A 183 13.83 -1.04 -7.31
CA GLU A 183 12.91 -1.93 -6.58
C GLU A 183 11.73 -1.17 -5.97
N GLY A 184 11.95 0.01 -5.38
CA GLY A 184 10.87 0.84 -4.84
C GLY A 184 10.01 1.46 -5.94
N GLN A 185 10.60 1.82 -7.09
CA GLN A 185 9.86 2.31 -8.25
C GLN A 185 8.97 1.22 -8.87
N ILE A 186 9.44 -0.04 -8.87
CA ILE A 186 8.62 -1.18 -9.29
C ILE A 186 7.36 -1.31 -8.45
N VAL A 187 7.46 -1.18 -7.12
CA VAL A 187 6.29 -1.31 -6.24
C VAL A 187 5.25 -0.25 -6.56
N ARG A 188 5.67 1.00 -6.82
CA ARG A 188 4.77 2.08 -7.24
C ARG A 188 3.97 1.73 -8.49
N VAL A 189 4.64 1.24 -9.54
CA VAL A 189 3.94 0.84 -10.78
C VAL A 189 3.05 -0.38 -10.55
N SER A 190 3.53 -1.34 -9.77
CA SER A 190 2.81 -2.58 -9.48
C SER A 190 1.54 -2.34 -8.68
N ASP A 191 1.56 -1.38 -7.75
CA ASP A 191 0.38 -0.92 -7.00
C ASP A 191 -0.69 -0.42 -7.96
N VAL A 192 -0.31 0.45 -8.91
CA VAL A 192 -1.24 0.96 -9.93
C VAL A 192 -1.77 -0.14 -10.84
N ILE A 193 -0.91 -1.05 -11.31
CA ILE A 193 -1.35 -2.18 -12.14
C ILE A 193 -2.34 -3.08 -11.38
N ALA A 194 -2.08 -3.35 -10.10
CA ALA A 194 -2.96 -4.19 -9.29
C ALA A 194 -4.33 -3.54 -9.12
N TYR A 195 -4.38 -2.29 -8.62
CA TYR A 195 -5.66 -1.73 -8.24
C TYR A 195 -6.57 -1.43 -9.42
N VAL A 196 -6.03 -0.95 -10.56
CA VAL A 196 -6.89 -0.70 -11.73
C VAL A 196 -7.57 -1.97 -12.23
N ASN A 197 -6.92 -3.12 -12.07
CA ASN A 197 -7.46 -4.38 -12.56
C ASN A 197 -8.51 -4.96 -11.62
N HIS A 198 -8.23 -5.01 -10.32
CA HIS A 198 -9.19 -5.56 -9.39
C HIS A 198 -10.35 -4.64 -9.07
N ASP A 199 -10.20 -3.31 -9.22
CA ASP A 199 -11.29 -2.37 -8.96
C ASP A 199 -12.30 -2.42 -10.09
N ILE A 200 -11.84 -2.66 -11.33
CA ILE A 200 -12.73 -2.98 -12.44
C ILE A 200 -13.49 -4.28 -12.14
N ASP A 201 -12.82 -5.34 -11.69
CA ASP A 201 -13.46 -6.63 -11.40
C ASP A 201 -14.48 -6.51 -10.24
N ASP A 202 -14.11 -5.85 -9.14
CA ASP A 202 -15.00 -5.63 -7.99
C ASP A 202 -16.17 -4.70 -8.37
N ALA A 203 -15.95 -3.68 -9.19
CA ALA A 203 -17.01 -2.78 -9.66
C ALA A 203 -17.98 -3.47 -10.62
N THR A 204 -17.49 -4.32 -11.52
CA THR A 204 -18.34 -5.16 -12.38
C THR A 204 -19.15 -6.13 -11.54
N ARG A 205 -18.53 -6.79 -10.55
CA ARG A 205 -19.20 -7.71 -9.62
C ARG A 205 -20.28 -7.03 -8.78
N ALA A 206 -20.03 -5.79 -8.35
CA ALA A 206 -21.00 -4.97 -7.63
C ALA A 206 -22.09 -4.37 -8.54
N GLY A 207 -22.02 -4.57 -9.86
CA GLY A 207 -22.97 -4.02 -10.82
C GLY A 207 -22.87 -2.49 -10.97
N VAL A 208 -21.77 -1.88 -10.52
CA VAL A 208 -21.52 -0.43 -10.64
C VAL A 208 -21.15 -0.05 -12.06
N ILE A 209 -20.45 -0.95 -12.75
CA ILE A 209 -20.10 -0.85 -14.17
C ILE A 209 -20.39 -2.18 -14.86
N ARG A 210 -20.44 -2.17 -16.18
CA ARG A 210 -20.41 -3.37 -17.03
C ARG A 210 -19.12 -3.38 -17.84
N ASP A 211 -18.72 -4.56 -18.32
CA ASP A 211 -17.53 -4.73 -19.16
C ASP A 211 -17.57 -3.83 -20.41
N GLU A 212 -18.75 -3.60 -20.96
CA GLU A 212 -18.97 -2.75 -22.14
C GLU A 212 -18.82 -1.25 -21.85
N ASP A 213 -18.83 -0.85 -20.57
CA ASP A 213 -18.66 0.56 -20.19
C ASP A 213 -17.18 0.98 -20.27
N ILE A 214 -16.23 0.03 -20.28
CA ILE A 214 -14.80 0.30 -20.45
C ILE A 214 -14.56 0.82 -21.87
N PRO A 215 -13.89 1.97 -22.06
CA PRO A 215 -13.66 2.54 -23.38
C PRO A 215 -13.01 1.52 -24.35
N PRO A 216 -13.57 1.31 -25.56
CA PRO A 216 -13.05 0.31 -26.51
C PRO A 216 -11.58 0.50 -26.90
N ALA A 217 -11.10 1.75 -26.92
CA ALA A 217 -9.70 2.06 -27.17
C ALA A 217 -8.77 1.46 -26.09
N LEU A 218 -9.18 1.52 -24.81
CA LEU A 218 -8.41 0.96 -23.69
C LEU A 218 -8.45 -0.57 -23.72
N VAL A 219 -9.60 -1.17 -24.06
CA VAL A 219 -9.74 -2.62 -24.25
C VAL A 219 -8.86 -3.12 -25.40
N LYS A 220 -8.76 -2.35 -26.50
CA LYS A 220 -7.89 -2.69 -27.63
C LYS A 220 -6.42 -2.68 -27.21
N SER A 221 -6.00 -1.64 -26.49
CA SER A 221 -4.61 -1.44 -26.04
C SER A 221 -4.20 -2.44 -24.96
N LEU A 222 -4.95 -2.54 -23.86
CA LEU A 222 -4.56 -3.35 -22.69
C LEU A 222 -5.23 -4.74 -22.65
N GLY A 223 -6.34 -4.94 -23.35
CA GLY A 223 -7.08 -6.20 -23.34
C GLY A 223 -8.33 -6.17 -22.45
N LYS A 224 -9.25 -7.09 -22.75
CA LYS A 224 -10.54 -7.20 -22.04
C LYS A 224 -10.38 -7.86 -20.66
N TRP A 225 -9.58 -8.92 -20.57
CA TRP A 225 -9.48 -9.74 -19.37
C TRP A 225 -8.37 -9.26 -18.43
N PRO A 226 -8.56 -9.31 -17.09
CA PRO A 226 -7.56 -8.85 -16.13
C PRO A 226 -6.18 -9.47 -16.34
N ALA A 227 -6.10 -10.79 -16.59
CA ALA A 227 -4.82 -11.48 -16.83
C ALA A 227 -4.07 -10.88 -18.04
N ILE A 228 -4.78 -10.62 -19.15
CA ILE A 228 -4.17 -10.03 -20.36
C ILE A 228 -3.71 -8.60 -20.09
N ARG A 229 -4.51 -7.80 -19.35
CA ARG A 229 -4.12 -6.43 -18.98
C ARG A 229 -2.86 -6.42 -18.13
N ILE A 230 -2.82 -7.26 -17.09
CA ILE A 230 -1.65 -7.37 -16.20
C ILE A 230 -0.43 -7.80 -17.01
N ASP A 231 -0.54 -8.84 -17.83
CA ASP A 231 0.56 -9.36 -18.65
C ASP A 231 1.12 -8.27 -19.58
N ARG A 232 0.26 -7.55 -20.31
CA ARG A 232 0.69 -6.46 -21.21
C ARG A 232 1.36 -5.31 -20.47
N LEU A 233 0.79 -4.90 -19.33
CA LEU A 233 1.35 -3.83 -18.50
C LEU A 233 2.73 -4.22 -17.94
N VAL A 234 2.85 -5.45 -17.43
CA VAL A 234 4.11 -6.00 -16.89
C VAL A 234 5.15 -6.15 -17.99
N GLU A 235 4.78 -6.69 -19.15
CA GLU A 235 5.67 -6.86 -20.30
C GLU A 235 6.20 -5.51 -20.79
N ASP A 236 5.33 -4.52 -20.95
CA ASP A 236 5.72 -3.18 -21.39
C ASP A 236 6.67 -2.52 -20.39
N VAL A 237 6.39 -2.62 -19.08
CA VAL A 237 7.29 -2.09 -18.05
C VAL A 237 8.67 -2.72 -18.13
N ILE A 238 8.74 -4.04 -18.30
CA ILE A 238 10.01 -4.77 -18.44
C ILE A 238 10.75 -4.32 -19.71
N ARG A 239 10.08 -4.32 -20.86
CA ARG A 239 10.70 -3.98 -22.16
C ARG A 239 11.16 -2.52 -22.20
N SER A 240 10.32 -1.61 -21.76
CA SER A 240 10.62 -0.17 -21.72
C SER A 240 11.78 0.12 -20.77
N SER A 241 11.79 -0.49 -19.58
CA SER A 241 12.89 -0.32 -18.62
C SER A 241 14.22 -0.90 -19.14
N LEU A 242 14.20 -2.04 -19.84
CA LEU A 242 15.38 -2.60 -20.50
C LEU A 242 15.85 -1.76 -21.69
N GLY A 243 14.92 -1.19 -22.46
CA GLY A 243 15.22 -0.34 -23.62
C GLY A 243 15.98 0.94 -23.29
N ILE A 244 15.93 1.38 -22.03
CA ILE A 244 16.69 2.52 -21.49
C ILE A 244 17.77 2.07 -20.49
N GLU A 245 18.26 0.83 -20.63
CA GLU A 245 19.37 0.28 -19.82
C GLU A 245 19.19 0.40 -18.31
N LEU A 246 17.94 0.32 -17.82
CA LEU A 246 17.58 0.47 -16.42
C LEU A 246 18.06 1.78 -15.78
N GLU A 247 18.05 2.89 -16.54
CA GLU A 247 18.22 4.24 -15.96
C GLU A 247 17.10 4.56 -14.95
N ARG A 248 15.88 4.11 -15.25
CA ARG A 248 14.70 4.17 -14.38
C ARG A 248 13.74 3.03 -14.72
N ILE A 249 12.73 2.82 -13.88
CA ILE A 249 11.56 2.02 -14.29
C ILE A 249 10.72 2.86 -15.25
N ALA A 250 10.44 2.30 -16.42
CA ALA A 250 9.77 3.00 -17.52
C ALA A 250 8.62 2.16 -18.08
N MET A 251 7.72 2.85 -18.79
CA MET A 251 6.59 2.31 -19.53
C MET A 251 6.48 3.14 -20.82
N SER A 252 6.01 2.53 -21.90
CA SER A 252 5.82 3.24 -23.16
C SER A 252 4.70 4.29 -23.03
N GLU A 253 4.77 5.35 -23.84
CA GLU A 253 3.77 6.42 -23.84
C GLU A 253 2.36 5.88 -24.12
N GLU A 254 2.22 4.92 -25.04
CA GLU A 254 0.93 4.29 -25.37
C GLU A 254 0.34 3.54 -24.17
N THR A 255 1.15 2.68 -23.54
CA THR A 255 0.71 1.87 -22.39
C THR A 255 0.42 2.75 -21.18
N MET A 256 1.25 3.78 -20.94
CA MET A 256 1.04 4.77 -19.89
C MET A 256 -0.28 5.52 -20.09
N ALA A 257 -0.53 6.04 -21.29
CA ALA A 257 -1.77 6.74 -21.60
C ALA A 257 -3.00 5.84 -21.42
N ALA A 258 -2.91 4.56 -21.79
CA ALA A 258 -3.99 3.61 -21.59
C ALA A 258 -4.23 3.31 -20.09
N LEU A 259 -3.17 3.16 -19.30
CA LEU A 259 -3.27 2.95 -17.85
C LEU A 259 -3.88 4.16 -17.14
N VAL A 260 -3.44 5.37 -17.48
CA VAL A 260 -4.03 6.63 -16.99
C VAL A 260 -5.50 6.71 -17.37
N GLY A 261 -5.86 6.36 -18.61
CA GLY A 261 -7.25 6.32 -19.06
C GLY A 261 -8.13 5.36 -18.25
N LEU A 262 -7.60 4.19 -17.83
CA LEU A 262 -8.33 3.27 -16.94
C LEU A 262 -8.52 3.87 -15.53
N ARG A 263 -7.51 4.55 -14.98
CA ARG A 263 -7.63 5.26 -13.69
C ARG A 263 -8.71 6.32 -13.75
N GLU A 264 -8.74 7.13 -14.80
CA GLU A 264 -9.75 8.18 -15.01
C GLU A 264 -11.16 7.59 -15.16
N PHE A 265 -11.29 6.48 -15.89
CA PHE A 265 -12.53 5.75 -16.03
C PHE A 265 -13.07 5.29 -14.66
N LEU A 266 -12.25 4.62 -13.85
CA LEU A 266 -12.60 4.18 -12.51
C LEU A 266 -13.00 5.36 -11.62
N PHE A 267 -12.24 6.46 -11.69
CA PHE A 267 -12.56 7.65 -10.92
C PHE A 267 -13.94 8.22 -11.25
N LYS A 268 -14.25 8.32 -12.54
CA LYS A 268 -15.51 8.87 -13.02
C LYS A 268 -16.71 7.95 -12.76
N LYS A 269 -16.53 6.64 -12.92
CA LYS A 269 -17.65 5.68 -12.92
C LYS A 269 -17.84 4.95 -11.59
N VAL A 270 -16.76 4.66 -10.88
CA VAL A 270 -16.78 3.88 -9.65
C VAL A 270 -16.71 4.81 -8.43
N TYR A 271 -15.60 5.52 -8.26
CA TYR A 271 -15.36 6.31 -7.04
C TYR A 271 -16.27 7.54 -6.92
N SER A 272 -16.72 8.10 -8.04
CA SER A 272 -17.64 9.26 -8.06
C SER A 272 -19.13 8.88 -8.07
N SER A 273 -19.46 7.58 -7.98
CA SER A 273 -20.85 7.12 -8.05
C SER A 273 -21.69 7.62 -6.85
N PRO A 274 -23.00 7.90 -7.03
CA PRO A 274 -23.88 8.34 -5.94
C PRO A 274 -23.93 7.35 -4.77
N TYR A 275 -23.91 6.05 -5.07
CA TYR A 275 -23.85 4.99 -4.07
C TYR A 275 -22.58 5.08 -3.21
N ALA A 276 -21.41 5.19 -3.85
CA ALA A 276 -20.14 5.34 -3.13
C ALA A 276 -20.15 6.59 -2.24
N LYS A 277 -20.68 7.72 -2.73
CA LYS A 277 -20.76 8.97 -1.95
C LYS A 277 -21.59 8.81 -0.67
N ALA A 278 -22.74 8.15 -0.72
CA ALA A 278 -23.60 7.99 0.45
C ALA A 278 -22.91 7.17 1.56
N GLU A 279 -22.24 6.07 1.20
CA GLU A 279 -21.50 5.25 2.16
C GLU A 279 -20.24 5.96 2.68
N VAL A 280 -19.56 6.73 1.83
CA VAL A 280 -18.40 7.56 2.22
C VAL A 280 -18.79 8.56 3.31
N GLU A 281 -19.93 9.24 3.19
CA GLU A 281 -20.37 10.20 4.22
C GLU A 281 -20.72 9.51 5.55
N LYS A 282 -21.29 8.30 5.53
CA LYS A 282 -21.48 7.50 6.75
C LYS A 282 -20.16 7.12 7.40
N ALA A 283 -19.20 6.64 6.61
CA ALA A 283 -17.86 6.29 7.10
C ALA A 283 -17.14 7.50 7.72
N LYS A 284 -17.20 8.67 7.06
CA LYS A 284 -16.65 9.93 7.58
C LYS A 284 -17.26 10.31 8.92
N LYS A 285 -18.58 10.22 9.06
CA LYS A 285 -19.28 10.48 10.32
C LYS A 285 -18.79 9.55 11.43
N ILE A 286 -18.77 8.24 11.16
CA ILE A 286 -18.33 7.22 12.14
C ILE A 286 -16.92 7.54 12.65
N LEU A 287 -15.97 7.76 11.74
CA LEU A 287 -14.58 8.02 12.12
C LEU A 287 -14.41 9.36 12.83
N THR A 288 -15.16 10.39 12.43
CA THR A 288 -15.14 11.71 13.10
C THR A 288 -15.62 11.61 14.54
N ASP A 289 -16.75 10.94 14.76
CA ASP A 289 -17.35 10.78 16.08
C ASP A 289 -16.47 9.90 16.98
N LEU A 290 -15.93 8.80 16.45
CA LEU A 290 -14.95 7.97 17.16
C LEU A 290 -13.70 8.76 17.54
N TYR A 291 -13.12 9.53 16.61
CA TYR A 291 -11.95 10.35 16.87
C TYR A 291 -12.20 11.37 18.00
N ARG A 292 -13.33 12.10 17.93
CA ARG A 292 -13.71 13.06 18.97
C ARG A 292 -13.92 12.38 20.33
N PHE A 293 -14.58 11.23 20.37
CA PHE A 293 -14.80 10.49 21.60
C PHE A 293 -13.48 9.96 22.20
N VAL A 294 -12.58 9.44 21.37
CA VAL A 294 -11.25 9.00 21.81
C VAL A 294 -10.46 10.15 22.47
N LEU A 295 -10.62 11.38 21.98
CA LEU A 295 -10.00 12.56 22.59
C LEU A 295 -10.60 12.94 23.95
N THR A 296 -11.86 12.60 24.24
CA THR A 296 -12.47 12.87 25.56
C THR A 296 -12.10 11.81 26.60
N GLN A 297 -11.70 10.60 26.17
CA GLN A 297 -11.29 9.50 27.04
C GLN A 297 -9.97 8.85 26.58
N PRO A 298 -8.87 9.61 26.52
CA PRO A 298 -7.64 9.16 25.86
C PRO A 298 -6.99 7.93 26.54
N ASP A 299 -7.07 7.82 27.86
CA ASP A 299 -6.44 6.73 28.62
C ASP A 299 -6.98 5.33 28.27
N SER A 300 -8.22 5.26 27.77
CA SER A 300 -8.88 4.00 27.39
C SER A 300 -8.44 3.48 26.02
N TYR A 301 -8.01 4.35 25.11
CA TYR A 301 -7.83 4.02 23.69
C TYR A 301 -6.44 4.34 23.16
N VAL A 302 -5.89 5.49 23.57
CA VAL A 302 -4.67 6.03 23.00
C VAL A 302 -3.45 5.47 23.73
N LYS A 303 -2.50 4.93 22.97
CA LYS A 303 -1.26 4.40 23.55
C LYS A 303 -0.33 5.54 24.00
N PRO A 304 0.52 5.32 25.02
CA PRO A 304 1.46 6.33 25.51
C PRO A 304 2.67 6.53 24.58
N TYR A 305 2.66 5.94 23.39
CA TYR A 305 3.69 6.05 22.36
C TYR A 305 3.05 6.43 21.01
N PRO A 306 3.83 7.05 20.10
CA PRO A 306 5.22 7.50 20.27
C PRO A 306 5.33 8.66 21.28
N LYS A 307 6.40 8.69 22.08
CA LYS A 307 6.62 9.77 23.03
C LYS A 307 6.96 11.07 22.27
N GLY A 308 6.37 12.18 22.70
CA GLY A 308 6.58 13.50 22.08
C GLY A 308 5.50 13.88 21.06
N ASP A 309 4.70 12.93 20.61
CA ASP A 309 3.60 13.18 19.69
C ASP A 309 2.35 13.71 20.43
N SER A 310 1.63 14.62 19.75
CA SER A 310 0.39 15.19 20.24
C SER A 310 -0.66 14.11 20.52
N LEU A 311 -1.65 14.44 21.36
CA LEU A 311 -2.73 13.51 21.66
C LEU A 311 -3.56 13.23 20.41
N GLU A 312 -3.79 14.27 19.60
CA GLU A 312 -4.49 14.25 18.31
C GLU A 312 -3.84 13.27 17.35
N ARG A 313 -2.50 13.34 17.18
CA ARG A 313 -1.77 12.43 16.31
C ARG A 313 -1.86 10.98 16.80
N ARG A 314 -1.72 10.74 18.11
CA ARG A 314 -1.82 9.39 18.68
C ARG A 314 -3.26 8.84 18.65
N ALA A 315 -4.27 9.71 18.75
CA ALA A 315 -5.67 9.34 18.52
C ALA A 315 -5.89 8.94 17.06
N ALA A 316 -5.33 9.69 16.10
CA ALA A 316 -5.37 9.30 14.70
C ALA A 316 -4.65 7.97 14.42
N ASP A 317 -3.52 7.69 15.09
CA ASP A 317 -2.85 6.38 15.03
C ASP A 317 -3.77 5.24 15.49
N PHE A 318 -4.52 5.46 16.57
CA PHE A 318 -5.50 4.50 17.05
C PHE A 318 -6.62 4.27 16.02
N ILE A 319 -7.22 5.34 15.50
CA ILE A 319 -8.28 5.28 14.49
C ILE A 319 -7.80 4.56 13.23
N ALA A 320 -6.64 4.95 12.69
CA ALA A 320 -6.04 4.32 11.50
C ALA A 320 -5.72 2.84 11.74
N GLY A 321 -5.31 2.48 12.97
CA GLY A 321 -4.98 1.12 13.36
C GLY A 321 -6.18 0.17 13.52
N MET A 322 -7.42 0.66 13.46
CA MET A 322 -8.61 -0.19 13.55
C MET A 322 -8.85 -1.02 12.28
N THR A 323 -9.62 -2.09 12.38
CA THR A 323 -10.24 -2.76 11.22
C THR A 323 -11.63 -2.17 10.98
N ASP A 324 -12.22 -2.39 9.80
CA ASP A 324 -13.56 -1.84 9.51
C ASP A 324 -14.60 -2.38 10.49
N ARG A 325 -14.56 -3.69 10.75
CA ARG A 325 -15.48 -4.36 11.70
C ARG A 325 -15.30 -3.84 13.13
N TYR A 326 -14.06 -3.58 13.55
CA TYR A 326 -13.80 -3.04 14.87
C TYR A 326 -14.30 -1.59 14.98
N ALA A 327 -14.08 -0.76 13.96
CA ALA A 327 -14.59 0.61 13.93
C ALA A 327 -16.12 0.64 14.02
N LEU A 328 -16.82 -0.21 13.26
CA LEU A 328 -18.28 -0.33 13.31
C LEU A 328 -18.78 -0.79 14.70
N SER A 329 -18.19 -1.87 15.25
CA SER A 329 -18.58 -2.40 16.55
C SER A 329 -18.32 -1.42 17.70
N LEU A 330 -17.20 -0.70 17.65
CA LEU A 330 -16.89 0.33 18.62
C LEU A 330 -17.87 1.49 18.52
N PHE A 331 -18.23 1.91 17.30
CA PHE A 331 -19.21 2.97 17.08
C PHE A 331 -20.59 2.58 17.63
N GLU A 332 -21.05 1.36 17.34
CA GLU A 332 -22.29 0.82 17.89
C GLU A 332 -22.28 0.83 19.42
N THR A 333 -21.21 0.30 20.03
CA THR A 333 -21.08 0.23 21.50
C THR A 333 -21.12 1.61 22.17
N LEU A 334 -20.55 2.63 21.54
CA LEU A 334 -20.39 3.95 22.14
C LEU A 334 -21.57 4.89 21.89
N PHE A 335 -22.24 4.78 20.74
CA PHE A 335 -23.21 5.77 20.30
C PHE A 335 -24.64 5.22 20.19
N PHE A 336 -24.84 3.90 20.20
CA PHE A 336 -26.17 3.33 20.13
C PHE A 336 -26.70 3.11 21.56
N PRO A 337 -27.99 3.40 21.81
CA PRO A 337 -28.58 3.17 23.11
C PRO A 337 -28.64 1.67 23.40
N SER A 338 -28.17 1.26 24.58
CA SER A 338 -28.39 -0.11 25.06
C SER A 338 -29.88 -0.33 25.29
N SER A 339 -30.44 -1.39 24.71
CA SER A 339 -31.76 -1.89 25.11
C SER A 339 -31.69 -2.38 26.56
N TRP A 340 -32.70 -2.04 27.37
CA TRP A 340 -32.83 -2.59 28.72
C TRP A 340 -33.12 -4.09 28.60
N SER A 341 -32.18 -4.94 29.02
CA SER A 341 -32.36 -6.40 29.12
C SER A 341 -32.69 -6.83 30.54
#